data_AF-A0AAF0EAQ0-F1
#
_entry.id   AF-A0AAF0EAQ0-F1
#
_cell.length_a   1.000
_cell.length_b   1.000
_cell.length_c   1.000
_cell.angle_alpha   90.00
_cell.angle_beta   90.00
_cell.angle_gamma   90.00
#
_symmetry.space_group_name_H-M   'P 1'
#
loop_
_entity.id
_entity.type
_entity.pdbx_description
1 polymer ?
#
loop_
_entity_poly.entity_id
_entity_poly.type
_entity_poly.pdbx_seq_one_letter_code
_entity_poly.pdbx_strand_id
1 'polypeptide(L)'
;MAHVSFETRHPGSGDFVDYANRYGSIRGTDRVTLFEHLMESCGIYTGAIARQRMRPDPLAPSQDDTGLLKWDSDSVRESFVQEAHRIRERIHAKAPLLGLESLLTRPVIALSNGQTRRARILQALLAGAECVVLEEPFTGLDPPTRRDVSSLFASLHAQRVPRLLLFLREQDPIPDFVTHVLRVNEPGDVTQLGPKAEVAPTCTSSYPPGGYGVVQRNASRGQGQGDRNERPILSMRDISLSYGAVDVLQHVSLELWPGSRMVLVGDNGSGKTTLLSLLLGDHPRSFAIPESQLSLFGRARDAPQNAHVLLQKRMGHLSPELYNAFPRKSVEAGGLTVADAVSSGFDGIFTYRRRTAAQMARVYQLLGRFASELVSQTPSSSATSVEALADRPLTDLTHGSQALVLLLRALVHRPALLVLDEPFQGMSSRQLAKARAFLDATEDRWVYEGMSEEEQATDRAWREQFALVIVSHYESEWPLSCGRLLRLSAGCVVEQW
;
A
#
# COMPACT_ATOMS: atom_id res chain seq x y z
N MET A 1 -20.80 -11.03 15.74
CA MET A 1 -20.23 -9.87 15.04
C MET A 1 -18.86 -10.27 14.52
N ALA A 2 -18.51 -9.94 13.28
CA ALA A 2 -17.18 -10.19 12.72
C ALA A 2 -16.50 -8.87 12.38
N HIS A 3 -15.20 -8.77 12.63
CA HIS A 3 -14.38 -7.62 12.24
C HIS A 3 -13.49 -8.03 11.07
N VAL A 4 -13.57 -7.28 9.97
CA VAL A 4 -12.78 -7.51 8.75
C VAL A 4 -11.99 -6.24 8.48
N SER A 5 -10.69 -6.33 8.76
CA SER A 5 -9.73 -5.27 8.47
C SER A 5 -9.15 -5.48 7.08
N PHE A 6 -9.07 -4.40 6.31
CA PHE A 6 -8.43 -4.41 4.99
C PHE A 6 -7.10 -3.66 4.96
N GLU A 7 -6.61 -3.22 6.11
CA GLU A 7 -5.23 -2.80 6.25
C GLU A 7 -4.28 -3.96 5.90
N THR A 8 -3.12 -3.60 5.37
CA THR A 8 -2.05 -4.55 5.08
C THR A 8 -1.41 -5.03 6.39
N ARG A 9 -1.86 -6.20 6.86
CA ARG A 9 -1.62 -6.66 8.24
C ARG A 9 -0.42 -7.59 8.45
N HIS A 10 -0.15 -7.75 9.74
CA HIS A 10 0.93 -8.49 10.38
C HIS A 10 0.98 -9.99 9.99
N PRO A 11 2.17 -10.63 9.97
CA PRO A 11 2.38 -11.99 9.45
C PRO A 11 1.81 -13.13 10.33
N GLY A 12 0.83 -12.87 11.20
CA GLY A 12 0.43 -13.80 12.28
C GLY A 12 -0.93 -14.51 12.15
N SER A 13 -1.85 -14.03 11.31
CA SER A 13 -3.16 -14.66 11.12
C SER A 13 -3.23 -15.34 9.75
N GLY A 14 -3.90 -16.49 9.67
CA GLY A 14 -4.14 -17.24 8.42
C GLY A 14 -5.13 -16.55 7.48
N ASP A 15 -5.02 -15.23 7.32
CA ASP A 15 -5.86 -14.41 6.47
C ASP A 15 -5.28 -14.32 5.06
N PHE A 16 -6.16 -14.06 4.08
CA PHE A 16 -5.81 -13.78 2.68
C PHE A 16 -4.66 -12.78 2.58
N VAL A 17 -3.48 -13.22 2.16
CA VAL A 17 -2.37 -12.31 1.89
C VAL A 17 -2.47 -11.86 0.44
N ASP A 18 -2.44 -10.54 0.24
CA ASP A 18 -2.37 -9.91 -1.07
C ASP A 18 -0.96 -10.14 -1.64
N TYR A 19 -0.83 -11.21 -2.42
CA TYR A 19 0.43 -11.68 -3.00
C TYR A 19 0.58 -11.27 -4.48
N ALA A 20 -0.27 -10.37 -4.99
CA ALA A 20 -0.37 -10.05 -6.41
C ALA A 20 0.97 -9.63 -7.06
N ASN A 21 1.96 -9.21 -6.28
CA ASN A 21 3.23 -8.66 -6.76
C ASN A 21 4.49 -9.53 -6.52
N ARG A 22 4.38 -10.85 -6.27
CA ARG A 22 5.57 -11.72 -6.26
C ARG A 22 5.94 -12.21 -7.66
N TYR A 23 7.08 -11.72 -8.15
CA TYR A 23 7.76 -12.22 -9.34
C TYR A 23 8.03 -13.72 -9.24
N GLY A 24 7.28 -14.50 -10.02
CA GLY A 24 7.74 -15.71 -10.72
C GLY A 24 8.06 -16.97 -9.92
N SER A 25 8.17 -16.95 -8.59
CA SER A 25 8.40 -18.17 -7.80
C SER A 25 7.12 -18.67 -7.15
N ILE A 26 6.35 -19.48 -7.88
CA ILE A 26 5.17 -20.19 -7.35
C ILE A 26 5.66 -21.22 -6.32
N ARG A 27 5.45 -20.94 -5.03
CA ARG A 27 5.63 -21.93 -3.95
C ARG A 27 4.46 -22.91 -3.95
N GLY A 28 4.61 -24.06 -3.30
CA GLY A 28 3.50 -25.03 -3.15
C GLY A 28 2.25 -24.43 -2.47
N THR A 29 2.44 -23.41 -1.62
CA THR A 29 1.39 -22.60 -0.99
C THR A 29 0.60 -21.74 -1.97
N ASP A 30 1.20 -21.40 -3.11
CA ASP A 30 0.63 -20.46 -4.09
C ASP A 30 -0.41 -21.15 -5.01
N ARG A 31 -0.66 -22.44 -4.80
CA ARG A 31 -1.69 -23.23 -5.50
C ARG A 31 -2.97 -23.40 -4.70
N VAL A 32 -3.02 -22.93 -3.45
CA VAL A 32 -4.21 -23.01 -2.61
C VAL A 32 -5.32 -22.17 -3.22
N THR A 33 -6.44 -22.82 -3.53
CA THR A 33 -7.61 -22.21 -4.13
C THR A 33 -8.44 -21.43 -3.11
N LEU A 34 -9.25 -20.49 -3.58
CA LEU A 34 -10.19 -19.75 -2.73
C LEU A 34 -11.12 -20.71 -1.96
N PHE A 35 -11.61 -21.76 -2.61
CA PHE A 35 -12.47 -22.77 -1.97
C PHE A 35 -11.76 -23.46 -0.80
N GLU A 36 -10.56 -23.97 -1.03
CA GLU A 36 -9.78 -24.67 0.02
C GLU A 36 -9.52 -23.73 1.21
N HIS A 37 -9.20 -22.46 0.95
CA HIS A 37 -8.97 -21.48 2.01
C HIS A 37 -10.24 -21.14 2.81
N LEU A 38 -11.39 -21.04 2.14
CA LEU A 38 -12.68 -20.84 2.83
C LEU A 38 -13.05 -22.06 3.69
N MET A 39 -12.80 -23.28 3.21
CA MET A 39 -12.98 -24.51 3.99
C MET A 39 -12.07 -24.52 5.23
N GLU A 40 -10.79 -24.14 5.07
CA GLU A 40 -9.83 -24.04 6.17
C GLU A 40 -10.30 -23.06 7.24
N SER A 41 -10.85 -21.91 6.84
CA SER A 41 -11.39 -20.92 7.77
C SER A 41 -12.56 -21.43 8.62
N CYS A 42 -13.25 -22.47 8.15
CA CYS A 42 -14.30 -23.18 8.88
C CYS A 42 -13.78 -24.42 9.61
N GLY A 43 -12.46 -24.62 9.65
CA GLY A 43 -11.81 -25.75 10.35
C GLY A 43 -11.74 -27.05 9.54
N ILE A 44 -12.09 -27.02 8.25
CA ILE A 44 -12.05 -28.19 7.36
C ILE A 44 -10.91 -28.08 6.37
N TYR A 45 -9.97 -29.01 6.42
CA TYR A 45 -8.82 -29.02 5.53
C TYR A 45 -9.13 -29.84 4.28
N THR A 46 -9.00 -29.24 3.10
CA THR A 46 -9.25 -29.89 1.80
C THR A 46 -8.08 -29.69 0.84
N GLY A 47 -7.94 -30.60 -0.12
CA GLY A 47 -6.99 -30.54 -1.24
C GLY A 47 -5.56 -30.22 -0.84
N ALA A 48 -5.02 -29.11 -1.36
CA ALA A 48 -3.64 -28.69 -1.13
C ALA A 48 -3.34 -28.42 0.35
N ILE A 49 -4.28 -27.81 1.09
CA ILE A 49 -4.11 -27.45 2.51
C ILE A 49 -4.07 -28.71 3.37
N ALA A 50 -4.95 -29.68 3.10
CA ALA A 50 -4.98 -30.96 3.80
C ALA A 50 -3.62 -31.69 3.71
N ARG A 51 -3.06 -31.75 2.49
CA ARG A 51 -1.73 -32.33 2.26
C ARG A 51 -0.63 -31.58 2.98
N GLN A 52 -0.64 -30.24 2.94
CA GLN A 52 0.39 -29.41 3.61
C GLN A 52 0.37 -29.56 5.13
N ARG A 53 -0.82 -29.65 5.73
CA ARG A 53 -0.99 -29.83 7.18
C ARG A 53 -0.95 -31.29 7.64
N MET A 54 -0.72 -32.22 6.72
CA MET A 54 -0.76 -33.66 6.98
C MET A 54 -2.07 -34.08 7.69
N ARG A 55 -3.20 -33.58 7.19
CA ARG A 55 -4.55 -33.92 7.65
C ARG A 55 -5.32 -34.67 6.56
N PRO A 56 -6.24 -35.58 6.91
CA PRO A 56 -7.08 -36.25 5.93
C PRO A 56 -8.07 -35.27 5.30
N ASP A 57 -8.32 -35.42 4.00
CA ASP A 57 -9.26 -34.61 3.24
C ASP A 57 -10.65 -35.29 3.23
N PRO A 58 -11.70 -34.68 3.82
CA PRO A 58 -13.04 -35.26 3.85
C PRO A 58 -13.75 -35.25 2.50
N LEU A 59 -13.29 -34.49 1.51
CA LEU A 59 -13.91 -34.41 0.17
C LEU A 59 -13.14 -35.17 -0.91
N ALA A 60 -12.04 -35.85 -0.56
CA ALA A 60 -11.23 -36.59 -1.52
C ALA A 60 -11.95 -37.85 -2.05
N PRO A 61 -11.93 -38.12 -3.38
CA PRO A 61 -12.65 -39.24 -3.99
C PRO A 61 -12.05 -40.63 -3.70
N SER A 62 -10.78 -40.73 -3.29
CA SER A 62 -10.12 -41.98 -2.93
C SER A 62 -9.09 -41.75 -1.82
N GLN A 63 -8.98 -42.68 -0.87
CA GLN A 63 -7.94 -42.63 0.17
C GLN A 63 -6.56 -42.81 -0.44
N ASP A 64 -5.61 -41.96 -0.06
CA ASP A 64 -4.19 -42.28 -0.19
C ASP A 64 -3.90 -43.42 0.81
N ASP A 65 -3.88 -44.66 0.32
CA ASP A 65 -3.55 -45.89 1.08
C ASP A 65 -2.09 -45.92 1.60
N THR A 66 -1.35 -44.83 1.45
CA THR A 66 0.02 -44.64 1.92
C THR A 66 0.15 -44.61 3.45
N GLY A 67 -0.97 -44.59 4.18
CA GLY A 67 -1.02 -44.71 5.64
C GLY A 67 -0.63 -43.46 6.42
N LEU A 68 -0.25 -42.37 5.73
CA LEU A 68 0.23 -41.11 6.33
C LEU A 68 -0.89 -40.18 6.82
N LEU A 69 -2.14 -40.38 6.39
CA LEU A 69 -3.29 -39.49 6.67
C LEU A 69 -4.52 -40.32 7.07
N LYS A 70 -4.52 -40.86 8.30
CA LYS A 70 -5.63 -41.68 8.82
C LYS A 70 -6.57 -40.86 9.72
N TRP A 71 -7.85 -41.23 9.68
CA TRP A 71 -8.86 -40.77 10.64
C TRP A 71 -8.75 -41.59 11.93
N ASP A 72 -9.07 -40.96 13.07
CA ASP A 72 -9.02 -41.64 14.37
C ASP A 72 -10.12 -42.73 14.50
N SER A 73 -11.26 -42.55 13.84
CA SER A 73 -12.33 -43.55 13.72
C SER A 73 -13.22 -43.29 12.49
N ASP A 74 -14.00 -44.31 12.09
CA ASP A 74 -15.00 -44.16 11.02
C ASP A 74 -16.12 -43.18 11.41
N SER A 75 -16.51 -43.12 12.68
CA SER A 75 -17.50 -42.16 13.17
C SER A 75 -17.02 -40.71 13.11
N VAL A 76 -15.74 -40.47 13.42
CA VAL A 76 -15.11 -39.14 13.27
C VAL A 76 -15.06 -38.76 11.80
N ARG A 77 -14.69 -39.70 10.92
CA ARG A 77 -14.69 -39.48 9.47
C ARG A 77 -16.07 -39.07 8.96
N GLU A 78 -17.12 -39.84 9.26
CA GLU A 78 -18.47 -39.54 8.79
C GLU A 78 -18.95 -38.15 9.23
N SER A 79 -18.66 -37.77 10.48
CA SER A 79 -18.97 -36.43 11.01
C SER A 79 -18.26 -35.32 10.22
N PHE A 80 -16.95 -35.44 9.99
CA PHE A 80 -16.19 -34.46 9.22
C PHE A 80 -16.60 -34.39 7.75
N VAL A 81 -16.96 -35.52 7.13
CA VAL A 81 -17.48 -35.57 5.76
C VAL A 81 -18.81 -34.84 5.66
N GLN A 82 -19.75 -35.11 6.58
CA GLN A 82 -21.04 -34.42 6.62
C GLN A 82 -20.88 -32.91 6.82
N GLU A 83 -20.03 -32.50 7.75
CA GLU A 83 -19.77 -31.08 8.00
C GLU A 83 -19.07 -30.42 6.80
N ALA A 84 -18.14 -31.10 6.13
CA ALA A 84 -17.49 -30.60 4.92
C ALA A 84 -18.50 -30.38 3.78
N HIS A 85 -19.44 -31.30 3.56
CA HIS A 85 -20.51 -31.12 2.58
C HIS A 85 -21.42 -29.94 2.94
N ARG A 86 -21.78 -29.78 4.21
CA ARG A 86 -22.58 -28.66 4.70
C ARG A 86 -21.89 -27.31 4.47
N ILE A 87 -20.60 -27.21 4.77
CA ILE A 87 -19.83 -25.98 4.54
C ILE A 87 -19.69 -25.71 3.04
N ARG A 88 -19.44 -26.74 2.22
CA ARG A 88 -19.39 -26.62 0.76
C ARG A 88 -20.68 -26.03 0.20
N GLU A 89 -21.84 -26.55 0.62
CA GLU A 89 -23.14 -26.00 0.22
C GLU A 89 -23.31 -24.54 0.63
N ARG A 90 -22.90 -24.18 1.86
CA ARG A 90 -22.94 -22.78 2.32
C ARG A 90 -22.04 -21.86 1.51
N ILE A 91 -20.84 -22.32 1.11
CA ILE A 91 -19.94 -21.58 0.23
C ILE A 91 -20.61 -21.33 -1.11
N HIS A 92 -21.14 -22.37 -1.76
CA HIS A 92 -21.81 -22.22 -3.06
C HIS A 92 -23.09 -21.38 -2.99
N ALA A 93 -23.81 -21.40 -1.87
CA ALA A 93 -24.99 -20.55 -1.69
C ALA A 93 -24.63 -19.07 -1.49
N LYS A 94 -23.50 -18.75 -0.84
CA LYS A 94 -23.12 -17.37 -0.48
C LYS A 94 -22.12 -16.72 -1.45
N ALA A 95 -21.31 -17.50 -2.16
CA ALA A 95 -20.33 -16.97 -3.12
C ALA A 95 -20.95 -16.11 -4.23
N PRO A 96 -22.14 -16.43 -4.79
CA PRO A 96 -22.80 -15.59 -5.80
C PRO A 96 -23.16 -14.19 -5.29
N LEU A 97 -23.49 -14.05 -4.00
CA LEU A 97 -23.81 -12.74 -3.39
C LEU A 97 -22.64 -11.75 -3.49
N LEU A 98 -21.41 -12.27 -3.61
CA LEU A 98 -20.18 -11.51 -3.68
C LEU A 98 -19.50 -11.63 -5.06
N GLY A 99 -20.15 -12.27 -6.04
CA GLY A 99 -19.60 -12.50 -7.37
C GLY A 99 -18.31 -13.33 -7.37
N LEU A 100 -18.19 -14.30 -6.45
CA LEU A 100 -16.99 -15.12 -6.28
C LEU A 100 -17.13 -16.54 -6.86
N GLU A 101 -18.28 -16.90 -7.42
CA GLU A 101 -18.60 -18.26 -7.87
C GLU A 101 -17.55 -18.84 -8.82
N SER A 102 -17.18 -18.11 -9.87
CA SER A 102 -16.17 -18.52 -10.85
C SER A 102 -14.73 -18.42 -10.34
N LEU A 103 -14.52 -17.88 -9.13
CA LEU A 103 -13.20 -17.65 -8.54
C LEU A 103 -12.86 -18.69 -7.47
N LEU A 104 -13.82 -19.53 -7.05
CA LEU A 104 -13.62 -20.56 -6.02
C LEU A 104 -12.46 -21.52 -6.34
N THR A 105 -12.26 -21.85 -7.61
CA THR A 105 -11.19 -22.75 -8.07
C THR A 105 -9.88 -22.03 -8.39
N ARG A 106 -9.87 -20.68 -8.36
CA ARG A 106 -8.66 -19.92 -8.63
C ARG A 106 -7.77 -19.90 -7.39
N PRO A 107 -6.44 -19.94 -7.58
CA PRO A 107 -5.51 -19.70 -6.50
C PRO A 107 -5.76 -18.34 -5.84
N VAL A 108 -5.69 -18.28 -4.51
CA VAL A 108 -5.90 -17.04 -3.75
C VAL A 108 -4.94 -15.93 -4.19
N ILE A 109 -3.69 -16.29 -4.50
CA ILE A 109 -2.65 -15.37 -5.00
C ILE A 109 -3.01 -14.69 -6.33
N ALA A 110 -3.92 -15.28 -7.11
CA ALA A 110 -4.34 -14.76 -8.40
C ALA A 110 -5.59 -13.86 -8.33
N LEU A 111 -6.14 -13.65 -7.12
CA LEU A 111 -7.28 -12.76 -6.91
C LEU A 111 -6.83 -11.30 -6.95
N SER A 112 -7.62 -10.43 -7.57
CA SER A 112 -7.40 -8.99 -7.50
C SER A 112 -7.73 -8.44 -6.10
N ASN A 113 -7.21 -7.26 -5.75
CA ASN A 113 -7.46 -6.62 -4.44
C ASN A 113 -8.96 -6.54 -4.13
N GLY A 114 -9.78 -6.19 -5.12
CA GLY A 114 -11.24 -6.18 -5.00
C GLY A 114 -11.83 -7.57 -4.72
N GLN A 115 -11.35 -8.61 -5.41
CA GLN A 115 -11.78 -10.00 -5.20
C GLN A 115 -11.37 -10.52 -3.83
N THR A 116 -10.15 -10.21 -3.37
CA THR A 116 -9.65 -10.55 -2.03
C THR A 116 -10.51 -9.93 -0.93
N ARG A 117 -10.95 -8.67 -1.10
CA ARG A 117 -11.87 -8.02 -0.15
C ARG A 117 -13.21 -8.75 -0.08
N ARG A 118 -13.78 -9.08 -1.24
CA ARG A 118 -15.03 -9.85 -1.34
C ARG A 118 -14.87 -11.22 -0.66
N ALA A 119 -13.75 -11.89 -0.86
CA ALA A 119 -13.47 -13.19 -0.25
C ALA A 119 -13.39 -13.13 1.29
N ARG A 120 -12.76 -12.11 1.85
CA ARG A 120 -12.75 -11.87 3.32
C ARG A 120 -14.16 -11.63 3.89
N ILE A 121 -15.02 -10.93 3.14
CA ILE A 121 -16.42 -10.75 3.54
C ILE A 121 -17.15 -12.09 3.49
N LEU A 122 -16.95 -12.90 2.45
CA LEU A 122 -17.53 -14.24 2.37
C LEU A 122 -17.14 -15.08 3.58
N GLN A 123 -15.85 -15.07 3.96
CA GLN A 123 -15.34 -15.75 5.14
C GLN A 123 -16.07 -15.32 6.41
N ALA A 124 -16.25 -14.01 6.64
CA ALA A 124 -17.02 -13.50 7.78
C ALA A 124 -18.49 -13.96 7.77
N LEU A 125 -19.11 -14.05 6.59
CA LEU A 125 -20.48 -14.56 6.44
C LEU A 125 -20.58 -16.07 6.68
N LEU A 126 -19.55 -16.85 6.34
CA LEU A 126 -19.47 -18.28 6.62
C LEU A 126 -19.31 -18.56 8.11
N ALA A 127 -18.65 -17.67 8.85
CA ALA A 127 -18.60 -17.72 10.31
C ALA A 127 -19.95 -17.40 11.00
N GLY A 128 -21.00 -17.08 10.24
CA GLY A 128 -22.33 -16.81 10.78
C GLY A 128 -22.51 -15.39 11.33
N ALA A 129 -21.67 -14.44 10.91
CA ALA A 129 -21.76 -13.07 11.40
C ALA A 129 -23.06 -12.36 10.95
N GLU A 130 -23.87 -11.93 11.90
CA GLU A 130 -25.06 -11.09 11.67
C GLU A 130 -24.72 -9.60 11.50
N CYS A 131 -23.57 -9.19 12.03
CA CYS A 131 -23.02 -7.84 11.92
C CYS A 131 -21.55 -7.95 11.51
N VAL A 132 -21.17 -7.23 10.45
CA VAL A 132 -19.80 -7.18 9.92
C VAL A 132 -19.29 -5.76 10.01
N VAL A 133 -18.18 -5.60 10.72
CA VAL A 133 -17.42 -4.37 10.82
C VAL A 133 -16.34 -4.40 9.77
N LEU A 134 -16.35 -3.44 8.85
CA LEU A 134 -15.43 -3.32 7.73
C LEU A 134 -14.50 -2.13 7.98
N GLU A 135 -13.23 -2.40 8.23
CA GLU A 135 -12.20 -1.38 8.49
C GLU A 135 -11.41 -1.06 7.22
N GLU A 136 -11.50 0.20 6.78
CA GLU A 136 -10.93 0.74 5.54
C GLU A 136 -11.30 -0.04 4.26
N PRO A 137 -12.60 -0.25 3.97
CA PRO A 137 -13.04 -1.11 2.87
C PRO A 137 -12.66 -0.62 1.47
N PHE A 138 -12.25 0.64 1.31
CA PHE A 138 -11.90 1.23 0.02
C PHE A 138 -10.40 1.51 -0.17
N THR A 139 -9.57 1.24 0.83
CA THR A 139 -8.12 1.52 0.77
C THR A 139 -7.45 0.76 -0.39
N GLY A 140 -6.51 1.40 -1.10
CA GLY A 140 -5.79 0.79 -2.23
C GLY A 140 -6.67 0.29 -3.40
N LEU A 141 -7.95 0.71 -3.48
CA LEU A 141 -8.81 0.44 -4.63
C LEU A 141 -8.81 1.63 -5.58
N ASP A 142 -8.73 1.32 -6.87
CA ASP A 142 -8.95 2.27 -7.95
C ASP A 142 -10.42 2.69 -8.03
N PRO A 143 -10.73 3.86 -8.63
CA PRO A 143 -12.09 4.40 -8.65
C PRO A 143 -13.17 3.46 -9.21
N PRO A 144 -12.94 2.70 -10.30
CA PRO A 144 -13.92 1.72 -10.80
C PRO A 144 -14.19 0.61 -9.78
N THR A 145 -13.15 -0.06 -9.28
CA THR A 145 -13.31 -1.15 -8.31
C THR A 145 -13.96 -0.67 -7.00
N ARG A 146 -13.67 0.57 -6.57
CA ARG A 146 -14.33 1.19 -5.41
C ARG A 146 -15.85 1.30 -5.61
N ARG A 147 -16.31 1.70 -6.80
CA ARG A 147 -17.74 1.78 -7.14
C ARG A 147 -18.39 0.40 -7.13
N ASP A 148 -17.70 -0.61 -7.67
CA ASP A 148 -18.20 -1.99 -7.68
C ASP A 148 -18.36 -2.54 -6.26
N VAL A 149 -17.35 -2.35 -5.40
CA VAL A 149 -17.38 -2.77 -3.99
C VAL A 149 -18.45 -2.00 -3.21
N SER A 150 -18.63 -0.71 -3.47
CA SER A 150 -19.70 0.09 -2.85
C SER A 150 -21.09 -0.42 -3.26
N SER A 151 -21.30 -0.73 -4.54
CA SER A 151 -22.55 -1.29 -5.07
C SER A 151 -22.87 -2.66 -4.47
N LEU A 152 -21.83 -3.46 -4.24
CA LEU A 152 -21.94 -4.73 -3.55
C LEU A 152 -22.40 -4.55 -2.09
N PHE A 153 -21.83 -3.61 -1.35
CA PHE A 153 -22.26 -3.31 0.03
C PHE A 153 -23.70 -2.80 0.08
N ALA A 154 -24.11 -1.98 -0.89
CA ALA A 154 -25.50 -1.55 -1.02
C ALA A 154 -26.45 -2.74 -1.19
N SER A 155 -26.05 -3.73 -2.00
CA SER A 155 -26.83 -4.93 -2.25
C SER A 155 -26.96 -5.81 -0.99
N LEU A 156 -25.86 -5.99 -0.24
CA LEU A 156 -25.86 -6.71 1.04
C LEU A 156 -26.71 -5.99 2.11
N HIS A 157 -26.60 -4.66 2.18
CA HIS A 157 -27.41 -3.83 3.06
C HIS A 157 -28.92 -3.99 2.76
N ALA A 158 -29.30 -3.95 1.47
CA ALA A 158 -30.69 -4.12 1.04
C ALA A 158 -31.27 -5.48 1.43
N GLN A 159 -30.47 -6.55 1.39
CA GLN A 159 -30.86 -7.90 1.82
C GLN A 159 -30.92 -8.05 3.35
N ARG A 160 -30.45 -7.06 4.12
CA ARG A 160 -30.39 -7.05 5.60
C ARG A 160 -29.54 -8.18 6.19
N VAL A 161 -28.66 -8.78 5.39
CA VAL A 161 -27.79 -9.89 5.79
C VAL A 161 -26.40 -9.65 5.19
N PRO A 162 -25.41 -9.16 5.95
CA PRO A 162 -25.39 -8.82 7.38
C PRO A 162 -25.67 -7.31 7.61
N ARG A 163 -25.81 -6.90 8.88
CA ARG A 163 -25.67 -5.48 9.24
C ARG A 163 -24.23 -5.04 8.98
N LEU A 164 -24.05 -3.88 8.37
CA LEU A 164 -22.72 -3.35 8.01
C LEU A 164 -22.38 -2.15 8.88
N LEU A 165 -21.18 -2.17 9.45
CA LEU A 165 -20.55 -1.01 10.08
C LEU A 165 -19.27 -0.70 9.32
N LEU A 166 -19.17 0.48 8.72
CA LEU A 166 -18.03 0.89 7.90
C LEU A 166 -17.15 1.86 8.69
N PHE A 167 -15.89 1.50 8.91
CA PHE A 167 -14.86 2.43 9.36
C PHE A 167 -14.17 2.97 8.10
N LEU A 168 -14.56 4.20 7.73
CA LEU A 168 -14.06 4.90 6.55
C LEU A 168 -12.98 5.88 6.97
N ARG A 169 -11.98 6.10 6.11
CA ARG A 169 -11.04 7.19 6.29
C ARG A 169 -11.71 8.51 5.92
N GLU A 170 -11.16 9.63 6.39
CA GLU A 170 -11.77 10.95 6.14
C GLU A 170 -11.83 11.30 4.64
N GLN A 171 -10.86 10.83 3.86
CA GLN A 171 -10.81 10.98 2.41
C GLN A 171 -11.75 10.02 1.64
N ASP A 172 -12.29 8.99 2.31
CA ASP A 172 -13.16 8.03 1.64
C ASP A 172 -14.56 8.64 1.46
N PRO A 173 -15.16 8.55 0.25
CA PRO A 173 -16.52 9.01 0.06
C PRO A 173 -17.47 8.12 0.88
N ILE A 174 -18.35 8.75 1.66
CA ILE A 174 -19.39 8.04 2.43
C ILE A 174 -20.44 7.51 1.45
N PRO A 175 -20.63 6.18 1.32
CA PRO A 175 -21.60 5.61 0.39
C PRO A 175 -23.05 6.07 0.66
N ASP A 176 -23.89 6.04 -0.36
CA ASP A 176 -25.27 6.55 -0.27
C ASP A 176 -26.19 5.67 0.55
N PHE A 177 -25.91 4.36 0.64
CA PHE A 177 -26.68 3.43 1.48
C PHE A 177 -26.40 3.58 2.98
N VAL A 178 -25.41 4.41 3.38
CA VAL A 178 -25.10 4.66 4.79
C VAL A 178 -26.20 5.51 5.41
N THR A 179 -26.86 4.98 6.43
CA THR A 179 -27.99 5.64 7.09
C THR A 179 -27.56 6.58 8.21
N HIS A 180 -26.55 6.19 8.99
CA HIS A 180 -26.06 6.92 10.15
C HIS A 180 -24.54 7.10 10.05
N VAL A 181 -24.04 8.24 10.50
CA VAL A 181 -22.62 8.54 10.55
C VAL A 181 -22.25 8.88 11.99
N LEU A 182 -21.17 8.25 12.46
CA LEU A 182 -20.51 8.55 13.73
C LEU A 182 -19.11 9.05 13.39
N ARG A 183 -18.78 10.26 13.83
CA ARG A 183 -17.45 10.86 13.65
C ARG A 183 -16.69 10.84 14.97
N VAL A 184 -15.45 10.39 14.92
CA VAL A 184 -14.52 10.36 16.05
C VAL A 184 -13.33 11.25 15.70
N ASN A 185 -12.89 12.10 16.63
CA ASN A 185 -11.67 12.89 16.47
C ASN A 185 -10.42 12.04 16.81
N GLU A 186 -9.22 12.58 16.56
CA GLU A 186 -7.95 11.87 16.89
C GLU A 186 -7.84 11.45 18.38
N PRO A 187 -8.27 12.26 19.37
CA PRO A 187 -8.35 11.84 20.78
C PRO A 187 -9.29 10.67 21.10
N GLY A 188 -10.20 10.30 20.18
CA GLY A 188 -11.20 9.25 20.41
C GLY A 188 -12.57 9.74 20.86
N ASP A 189 -12.80 11.05 20.92
CA ASP A 189 -14.10 11.63 21.27
C ASP A 189 -15.07 11.63 20.08
N VAL A 190 -16.32 11.31 20.36
CA VAL A 190 -17.40 11.40 19.37
C VAL A 190 -17.76 12.87 19.14
N THR A 191 -17.51 13.37 17.94
CA THR A 191 -17.76 14.77 17.57
C THR A 191 -19.14 14.97 16.94
N GLN A 192 -19.61 13.98 16.19
CA GLN A 192 -20.92 13.99 15.55
C GLN A 192 -21.50 12.58 15.54
N LEU A 193 -22.80 12.45 15.77
CA LEU A 193 -23.54 11.20 15.67
C LEU A 193 -24.96 11.50 15.22
N GLY A 194 -25.40 10.91 14.11
CA GLY A 194 -26.76 11.08 13.63
C GLY A 194 -26.99 10.53 12.23
N PRO A 195 -28.19 10.76 11.67
CA PRO A 195 -28.48 10.47 10.27
C PRO A 195 -27.50 11.17 9.33
N LYS A 196 -27.10 10.52 8.22
CA LYS A 196 -26.13 11.09 7.25
C LYS A 196 -26.50 12.51 6.79
N ALA A 197 -27.80 12.82 6.68
CA ALA A 197 -28.30 14.13 6.25
C ALA A 197 -28.08 15.25 7.28
N GLU A 198 -27.95 14.93 8.57
CA GLU A 198 -27.80 15.89 9.67
C GLU A 198 -26.33 16.09 10.07
N VAL A 199 -25.45 15.20 9.60
CA VAL A 199 -24.00 15.23 9.87
C VAL A 199 -23.33 16.13 8.83
N ALA A 200 -22.65 17.17 9.31
CA ALA A 200 -21.95 18.10 8.42
C ALA A 200 -20.77 17.40 7.70
N PRO A 201 -20.51 17.72 6.43
CA PRO A 201 -19.26 17.33 5.78
C PRO A 201 -18.09 17.99 6.50
N THR A 202 -17.04 17.23 6.78
CA THR A 202 -15.84 17.75 7.42
C THR A 202 -15.04 18.56 6.40
N CYS A 203 -14.82 19.84 6.68
CA CYS A 203 -13.77 20.65 6.04
C CYS A 203 -12.81 21.13 7.14
N THR A 204 -11.95 20.24 7.64
CA THR A 204 -10.99 20.59 8.70
C THR A 204 -9.55 20.19 8.38
N SER A 205 -9.21 19.96 7.10
CA SER A 205 -7.78 19.90 6.75
C SER A 205 -7.20 21.31 6.78
N SER A 206 -6.13 21.51 7.55
CA SER A 206 -5.37 22.76 7.58
C SER A 206 -4.62 23.03 6.28
N TYR A 207 -4.47 22.03 5.42
CA TYR A 207 -3.75 22.12 4.15
C TYR A 207 -4.68 21.87 2.96
N PRO A 208 -4.61 22.67 1.87
CA PRO A 208 -5.54 22.51 0.76
C PRO A 208 -5.43 21.13 0.11
N PRO A 209 -6.56 20.48 -0.26
CA PRO A 209 -6.53 19.24 -0.99
C PRO A 209 -5.94 19.45 -2.40
N GLY A 210 -5.30 18.41 -2.91
CA GLY A 210 -4.86 18.34 -4.29
C GLY A 210 -6.05 18.20 -5.25
N GLY A 211 -5.74 17.99 -6.52
CA GLY A 211 -6.76 17.65 -7.49
C GLY A 211 -6.27 17.71 -8.92
N TYR A 212 -6.99 17.05 -9.82
CA TYR A 212 -6.72 17.14 -11.25
C TYR A 212 -6.66 18.58 -11.77
N GLY A 213 -7.61 19.43 -11.36
CA GLY A 213 -7.63 20.85 -11.75
C GLY A 213 -6.43 21.66 -11.24
N VAL A 214 -5.82 21.27 -10.11
CA VAL A 214 -4.60 21.93 -9.57
C VAL A 214 -3.41 21.57 -10.44
N VAL A 215 -3.21 20.27 -10.70
CA VAL A 215 -2.17 19.77 -11.63
C VAL A 215 -2.35 20.45 -12.99
N GLN A 216 -3.60 20.68 -13.40
CA GLN A 216 -3.90 21.34 -14.66
C GLN A 216 -3.44 22.76 -14.79
N ARG A 217 -3.75 23.53 -13.77
CA ARG A 217 -3.32 24.90 -13.67
C ARG A 217 -1.80 24.99 -13.63
N ASN A 218 -1.14 24.11 -12.89
CA ASN A 218 0.32 24.12 -12.73
C ASN A 218 1.03 23.80 -14.04
N ALA A 219 0.58 22.77 -14.76
CA ALA A 219 1.13 22.42 -16.06
C ALA A 219 1.03 23.58 -17.06
N SER A 220 -0.13 24.26 -17.10
CA SER A 220 -0.33 25.44 -17.97
C SER A 220 0.59 26.62 -17.62
N ARG A 221 1.10 26.66 -16.39
CA ARG A 221 2.06 27.67 -15.89
C ARG A 221 3.52 27.19 -15.98
N GLY A 222 3.77 25.99 -16.50
CA GLY A 222 5.10 25.38 -16.54
C GLY A 222 5.64 24.95 -15.16
N GLN A 223 4.80 24.95 -14.12
CA GLN A 223 5.20 24.54 -12.76
C GLN A 223 5.29 23.01 -12.68
N GLY A 224 6.26 22.48 -11.93
CA GLY A 224 6.45 21.03 -11.78
C GLY A 224 6.88 20.30 -13.05
N GLN A 225 7.27 21.01 -14.11
CA GLN A 225 7.73 20.42 -15.38
C GLN A 225 9.20 19.95 -15.33
N GLY A 226 9.95 20.47 -14.37
CA GLY A 226 11.40 20.27 -14.20
C GLY A 226 12.25 21.15 -15.13
N ASP A 227 13.54 21.28 -14.80
CA ASP A 227 14.49 22.07 -15.57
C ASP A 227 15.02 21.28 -16.78
N ARG A 228 14.62 21.72 -17.98
CA ARG A 228 15.03 21.11 -19.25
C ARG A 228 16.42 21.55 -19.74
N ASN A 229 17.07 22.49 -19.05
CA ASN A 229 18.45 22.88 -19.34
C ASN A 229 19.44 21.91 -18.70
N GLU A 230 19.01 21.17 -17.68
CA GLU A 230 19.79 20.10 -17.07
C GLU A 230 19.67 18.79 -17.85
N ARG A 231 20.38 17.73 -17.42
CA ARG A 231 20.21 16.39 -18.01
C ARG A 231 18.99 15.69 -17.41
N PRO A 232 18.26 14.88 -18.18
CA PRO A 232 17.15 14.12 -17.64
C PRO A 232 17.67 13.12 -16.60
N ILE A 233 17.01 13.07 -15.45
CA ILE A 233 17.24 12.06 -14.42
C ILE A 233 16.83 10.68 -14.94
N LEU A 234 15.79 10.64 -15.77
CA LEU A 234 15.30 9.41 -16.37
C LEU A 234 14.76 9.69 -17.76
N SER A 235 15.09 8.83 -18.72
CA SER A 235 14.51 8.85 -20.07
C SER A 235 14.09 7.44 -20.47
N MET A 236 12.83 7.32 -20.87
CA MET A 236 12.19 6.14 -21.45
C MET A 236 11.67 6.51 -22.83
N ARG A 237 12.03 5.74 -23.84
CA ARG A 237 11.60 5.95 -25.22
C ARG A 237 11.08 4.64 -25.79
N ASP A 238 9.80 4.66 -26.14
CA ASP A 238 9.10 3.57 -26.80
C ASP A 238 9.23 2.21 -26.10
N ILE A 239 9.07 2.20 -24.77
CA ILE A 239 9.20 0.98 -23.97
C ILE A 239 7.94 0.15 -24.06
N SER A 240 8.10 -1.10 -24.51
CA SER A 240 7.05 -2.12 -24.51
C SER A 240 7.50 -3.33 -23.69
N LEU A 241 6.58 -3.88 -22.89
CA LEU A 241 6.84 -4.99 -21.99
C LEU A 241 5.66 -5.98 -21.97
N SER A 242 5.96 -7.25 -22.20
CA SER A 242 4.97 -8.33 -22.21
C SER A 242 5.42 -9.50 -21.34
N TYR A 243 4.50 -10.10 -20.59
CA TYR A 243 4.71 -11.37 -19.89
C TYR A 243 3.84 -12.46 -20.52
N GLY A 244 4.49 -13.44 -21.16
CA GLY A 244 3.76 -14.45 -21.94
C GLY A 244 2.95 -13.77 -23.04
N ALA A 245 1.63 -13.97 -23.02
CA ALA A 245 0.69 -13.38 -23.98
C ALA A 245 0.06 -12.05 -23.53
N VAL A 246 0.43 -11.51 -22.37
CA VAL A 246 -0.15 -10.29 -21.81
C VAL A 246 0.82 -9.13 -21.99
N ASP A 247 0.42 -8.14 -22.78
CA ASP A 247 1.14 -6.87 -22.93
C ASP A 247 0.81 -5.96 -21.74
N VAL A 248 1.83 -5.66 -20.93
CA VAL A 248 1.69 -4.87 -19.70
C VAL A 248 2.04 -3.41 -19.91
N LEU A 249 2.99 -3.10 -20.80
CA LEU A 249 3.31 -1.75 -21.24
C LEU A 249 3.44 -1.74 -22.76
N GLN A 250 2.91 -0.72 -23.41
CA GLN A 250 2.90 -0.57 -24.86
C GLN A 250 3.33 0.85 -25.23
N HIS A 251 4.46 0.96 -25.95
CA HIS A 251 4.97 2.21 -26.53
C HIS A 251 5.10 3.38 -25.54
N VAL A 252 5.50 3.10 -24.29
CA VAL A 252 5.55 4.11 -23.23
C VAL A 252 6.81 4.96 -23.36
N SER A 253 6.63 6.28 -23.47
CA SER A 253 7.71 7.27 -23.50
C SER A 253 7.55 8.31 -22.39
N LEU A 254 8.61 8.51 -21.61
CA LEU A 254 8.60 9.39 -20.45
C LEU A 254 10.00 9.93 -20.18
N GLU A 255 10.11 11.24 -19.95
CA GLU A 255 11.33 11.87 -19.47
C GLU A 255 11.07 12.61 -18.17
N LEU A 256 11.92 12.40 -17.16
CA LEU A 256 11.90 13.12 -15.89
C LEU A 256 13.16 13.96 -15.76
N TRP A 257 12.96 15.24 -15.49
CA TRP A 257 14.01 16.25 -15.32
C TRP A 257 14.11 16.63 -13.84
N PRO A 258 15.25 17.17 -13.38
CA PRO A 258 15.36 17.78 -12.06
C PRO A 258 14.20 18.73 -11.79
N GLY A 259 13.54 18.61 -10.64
CA GLY A 259 12.37 19.40 -10.24
C GLY A 259 11.04 18.96 -10.87
N SER A 260 11.00 17.89 -11.68
CA SER A 260 9.74 17.34 -12.21
C SER A 260 8.83 16.88 -11.08
N ARG A 261 7.55 17.27 -11.07
CA ARG A 261 6.55 16.87 -10.09
C ARG A 261 5.36 16.22 -10.82
N MET A 262 5.38 14.90 -10.90
CA MET A 262 4.47 14.11 -11.71
C MET A 262 3.54 13.24 -10.86
N VAL A 263 2.25 13.24 -11.23
CA VAL A 263 1.28 12.27 -10.75
C VAL A 263 1.11 11.16 -11.79
N LEU A 264 1.23 9.91 -11.38
CA LEU A 264 0.95 8.74 -12.20
C LEU A 264 -0.42 8.15 -11.79
N VAL A 265 -1.36 8.13 -12.73
CA VAL A 265 -2.74 7.69 -12.52
C VAL A 265 -3.07 6.52 -13.44
N GLY A 266 -3.95 5.64 -13.00
CA GLY A 266 -4.46 4.54 -13.81
C GLY A 266 -5.20 3.51 -12.98
N ASP A 267 -6.01 2.71 -13.64
CA ASP A 267 -6.78 1.63 -13.01
C ASP A 267 -5.87 0.51 -12.52
N ASN A 268 -6.38 -0.35 -11.64
CA ASN A 268 -5.62 -1.51 -11.19
C ASN A 268 -5.32 -2.44 -12.37
N GLY A 269 -4.08 -2.90 -12.47
CA GLY A 269 -3.60 -3.67 -13.62
C GLY A 269 -3.25 -2.83 -14.87
N SER A 270 -3.27 -1.50 -14.82
CA SER A 270 -2.92 -0.66 -15.99
C SER A 270 -1.42 -0.60 -16.33
N GLY A 271 -0.56 -1.26 -15.53
CA GLY A 271 0.89 -1.27 -15.73
C GLY A 271 1.68 -0.28 -14.84
N LYS A 272 1.03 0.45 -13.92
CA LYS A 272 1.69 1.43 -13.02
C LYS A 272 2.89 0.86 -12.27
N THR A 273 2.70 -0.21 -11.52
CA THR A 273 3.76 -0.84 -10.71
C THR A 273 4.90 -1.36 -11.61
N THR A 274 4.57 -1.87 -12.80
CA THR A 274 5.58 -2.27 -13.80
C THR A 274 6.37 -1.06 -14.30
N LEU A 275 5.72 0.05 -14.61
CA LEU A 275 6.38 1.30 -14.97
C LEU A 275 7.28 1.79 -13.82
N LEU A 276 6.77 1.86 -12.59
CA LEU A 276 7.57 2.25 -11.42
C LEU A 276 8.79 1.34 -11.21
N SER A 277 8.64 0.03 -11.41
CA SER A 277 9.77 -0.91 -11.30
C SER A 277 10.86 -0.69 -12.35
N LEU A 278 10.50 -0.18 -13.53
CA LEU A 278 11.46 0.28 -14.54
C LEU A 278 12.11 1.60 -14.11
N LEU A 279 11.34 2.53 -13.55
CA LEU A 279 11.87 3.81 -13.04
C LEU A 279 12.92 3.60 -11.93
N LEU A 280 12.67 2.65 -11.05
CA LEU A 280 13.56 2.29 -9.95
C LEU A 280 14.74 1.41 -10.39
N GLY A 281 14.71 0.86 -11.60
CA GLY A 281 15.72 -0.10 -12.08
C GLY A 281 15.65 -1.46 -11.39
N ASP A 282 14.52 -1.81 -10.79
CA ASP A 282 14.32 -3.09 -10.10
C ASP A 282 13.79 -4.18 -11.05
N HIS A 283 13.17 -3.78 -12.15
CA HIS A 283 12.64 -4.74 -13.12
C HIS A 283 13.77 -5.50 -13.84
N PRO A 284 13.77 -6.85 -13.90
CA PRO A 284 14.86 -7.61 -14.52
C PRO A 284 15.14 -7.26 -15.99
N ARG A 285 14.09 -6.96 -16.79
CA ARG A 285 14.30 -6.54 -18.18
C ARG A 285 14.99 -5.18 -18.32
N SER A 286 15.05 -4.36 -17.28
CA SER A 286 15.75 -3.07 -17.37
C SER A 286 17.22 -3.24 -17.76
N PHE A 287 17.86 -4.36 -17.40
CA PHE A 287 19.24 -4.69 -17.79
C PHE A 287 19.40 -5.03 -19.29
N ALA A 288 18.32 -5.39 -19.98
CA ALA A 288 18.35 -5.77 -21.38
C ALA A 288 17.95 -4.62 -22.33
N ILE A 289 17.49 -3.48 -21.78
CA ILE A 289 17.03 -2.34 -22.56
C ILE A 289 18.24 -1.41 -22.83
N PRO A 290 18.51 -1.01 -24.08
CA PRO A 290 19.64 -0.16 -24.41
C PRO A 290 19.48 1.26 -23.85
N GLU A 291 20.61 1.97 -23.62
CA GLU A 291 20.63 3.35 -23.10
C GLU A 291 19.75 4.31 -23.90
N SER A 292 19.70 4.13 -25.22
CA SER A 292 18.89 4.95 -26.13
C SER A 292 17.38 4.84 -25.88
N GLN A 293 16.93 3.77 -25.23
CA GLN A 293 15.53 3.52 -24.88
C GLN A 293 15.27 3.69 -23.38
N LEU A 294 16.15 3.23 -22.51
CA LEU A 294 16.05 3.42 -21.06
C LEU A 294 17.39 3.92 -20.51
N SER A 295 17.37 5.14 -19.99
CA SER A 295 18.48 5.71 -19.23
C SER A 295 18.04 6.12 -17.84
N LEU A 296 18.84 5.75 -16.85
CA LEU A 296 18.72 6.16 -15.45
C LEU A 296 19.95 7.01 -15.12
N PHE A 297 19.75 8.23 -14.65
CA PHE A 297 20.80 9.21 -14.38
C PHE A 297 21.77 9.39 -15.56
N GLY A 298 21.22 9.38 -16.78
CA GLY A 298 21.97 9.57 -18.03
C GLY A 298 22.84 8.39 -18.47
N ARG A 299 22.61 7.19 -17.94
CA ARG A 299 23.32 5.94 -18.30
C ARG A 299 22.36 4.75 -18.41
N ALA A 300 22.74 3.72 -19.16
CA ALA A 300 22.02 2.44 -19.17
C ALA A 300 21.92 1.82 -17.76
N ARG A 301 20.97 0.90 -17.58
CA ARG A 301 20.77 0.20 -16.31
C ARG A 301 21.95 -0.69 -15.90
N ASP A 302 22.61 -1.33 -16.85
CA ASP A 302 23.73 -2.26 -16.66
C ASP A 302 25.07 -1.55 -16.38
N ALA A 303 25.12 -0.22 -16.53
CA ALA A 303 26.30 0.58 -16.23
C ALA A 303 26.70 0.48 -14.74
N PRO A 304 28.01 0.44 -14.42
CA PRO A 304 28.48 0.38 -13.03
C PRO A 304 27.95 1.51 -12.14
N GLN A 305 27.75 2.71 -12.70
CA GLN A 305 27.21 3.88 -11.99
C GLN A 305 25.74 3.71 -11.59
N ASN A 306 25.06 2.73 -12.17
CA ASN A 306 23.66 2.35 -11.92
C ASN A 306 23.57 0.96 -11.26
N ALA A 307 24.64 0.50 -10.61
CA ALA A 307 24.55 -0.63 -9.69
C ALA A 307 23.42 -0.40 -8.67
N HIS A 308 22.68 -1.45 -8.32
CA HIS A 308 21.45 -1.35 -7.52
C HIS A 308 21.63 -0.54 -6.22
N VAL A 309 22.72 -0.79 -5.48
CA VAL A 309 23.04 -0.07 -4.23
C VAL A 309 23.29 1.43 -4.46
N LEU A 310 23.87 1.81 -5.61
CA LEU A 310 24.11 3.22 -5.94
C LEU A 310 22.82 3.93 -6.37
N LEU A 311 21.96 3.23 -7.11
CA LEU A 311 20.63 3.70 -7.47
C LEU A 311 19.77 3.98 -6.22
N GLN A 312 19.77 3.07 -5.25
CA GLN A 312 19.07 3.24 -3.97
C GLN A 312 19.57 4.44 -3.15
N LYS A 313 20.83 4.85 -3.32
CA LYS A 313 21.37 6.08 -2.69
C LYS A 313 20.98 7.36 -3.41
N ARG A 314 20.49 7.28 -4.64
CA ARG A 314 20.02 8.44 -5.43
C ARG A 314 18.50 8.52 -5.47
N MET A 315 17.81 7.43 -5.16
CA MET A 315 16.36 7.33 -5.23
C MET A 315 15.73 7.08 -3.86
N GLY A 316 14.64 7.77 -3.59
CA GLY A 316 13.75 7.49 -2.47
C GLY A 316 12.57 6.68 -3.00
N HIS A 317 12.19 5.63 -2.26
CA HIS A 317 11.06 4.79 -2.66
C HIS A 317 10.23 4.42 -1.43
N LEU A 318 8.91 4.60 -1.56
CA LEU A 318 7.90 4.08 -0.64
C LEU A 318 6.78 3.45 -1.46
N SER A 319 6.38 2.23 -1.10
CA SER A 319 5.23 1.54 -1.66
C SER A 319 4.54 0.69 -0.59
N PRO A 320 3.30 0.22 -0.82
CA PRO A 320 2.63 -0.70 0.09
C PRO A 320 3.41 -2.01 0.26
N GLU A 321 4.06 -2.51 -0.79
CA GLU A 321 4.90 -3.72 -0.73
C GLU A 321 6.11 -3.50 0.18
N LEU A 322 6.78 -2.36 0.07
CA LEU A 322 7.91 -2.03 0.92
C LEU A 322 7.46 -1.90 2.38
N TYR A 323 6.33 -1.24 2.62
CA TYR A 323 5.72 -1.11 3.94
C TYR A 323 5.42 -2.49 4.58
N ASN A 324 4.95 -3.44 3.78
CA ASN A 324 4.64 -4.80 4.24
C ASN A 324 5.85 -5.70 4.42
N ALA A 325 6.88 -5.52 3.58
CA ALA A 325 8.13 -6.24 3.70
C ALA A 325 8.99 -5.75 4.86
N PHE A 326 8.72 -4.55 5.40
CA PHE A 326 9.54 -3.95 6.44
C PHE A 326 9.51 -4.78 7.75
N PRO A 327 10.66 -5.00 8.42
CA PRO A 327 10.72 -5.84 9.62
C PRO A 327 9.82 -5.33 10.76
N ARG A 328 8.93 -6.21 11.27
CA ARG A 328 8.02 -5.93 12.41
C ARG A 328 8.32 -6.77 13.66
N LYS A 329 9.57 -7.15 13.85
CA LYS A 329 10.01 -7.87 15.06
C LYS A 329 10.19 -6.87 16.21
N SER A 330 10.13 -7.35 17.45
CA SER A 330 10.61 -6.56 18.60
C SER A 330 12.10 -6.30 18.46
N VAL A 331 12.60 -5.21 19.05
CA VAL A 331 14.03 -4.85 18.99
C VAL A 331 14.92 -6.00 19.49
N GLU A 332 14.52 -6.67 20.56
CA GLU A 332 15.21 -7.86 21.11
C GLU A 332 15.29 -9.03 20.11
N ALA A 333 14.31 -9.15 19.21
CA ALA A 333 14.24 -10.19 18.18
C ALA A 333 14.83 -9.72 16.83
N GLY A 334 15.61 -8.62 16.82
CA GLY A 334 16.22 -8.05 15.61
C GLY A 334 15.30 -7.11 14.83
N GLY A 335 14.30 -6.52 15.51
CA GLY A 335 13.52 -5.40 15.02
C GLY A 335 14.32 -4.11 14.95
N LEU A 336 13.71 -3.07 14.36
CA LEU A 336 14.33 -1.75 14.19
C LEU A 336 13.65 -0.72 15.08
N THR A 337 14.45 0.18 15.65
CA THR A 337 13.91 1.41 16.26
C THR A 337 13.41 2.38 15.17
N VAL A 338 12.71 3.43 15.58
CA VAL A 338 12.28 4.50 14.68
C VAL A 338 13.49 5.15 13.99
N ALA A 339 14.55 5.46 14.73
CA ALA A 339 15.77 6.01 14.15
C ALA A 339 16.48 5.02 13.22
N ASP A 340 16.52 3.73 13.55
CA ASP A 340 17.11 2.72 12.67
C ASP A 340 16.32 2.59 11.37
N ALA A 341 14.98 2.65 11.47
CA ALA A 341 14.09 2.57 10.32
C ALA A 341 14.31 3.76 9.37
N VAL A 342 14.35 4.99 9.88
CA VAL A 342 14.68 6.17 9.06
C VAL A 342 16.10 6.06 8.51
N SER A 343 17.08 5.72 9.35
CA SER A 343 18.50 5.62 8.99
C SER A 343 18.78 4.57 7.90
N SER A 344 17.95 3.54 7.81
CA SER A 344 18.05 2.50 6.77
C SER A 344 17.92 3.07 5.35
N GLY A 345 17.32 4.27 5.21
CA GLY A 345 17.22 5.01 3.95
C GLY A 345 18.56 5.41 3.34
N PHE A 346 19.59 5.70 4.16
CA PHE A 346 20.91 6.12 3.67
C PHE A 346 21.63 5.07 2.80
N ASP A 347 21.34 3.79 3.00
CA ASP A 347 21.97 2.70 2.25
C ASP A 347 21.00 1.99 1.30
N GLY A 348 19.69 2.20 1.45
CA GLY A 348 18.68 1.41 0.76
C GLY A 348 18.47 0.01 1.32
N ILE A 349 19.09 -0.34 2.45
CA ILE A 349 19.09 -1.70 3.02
C ILE A 349 18.26 -1.75 4.31
N PHE A 350 17.43 -2.79 4.48
CA PHE A 350 16.53 -2.98 5.64
C PHE A 350 17.22 -3.54 6.90
N THR A 351 18.45 -3.12 7.19
CA THR A 351 19.23 -3.63 8.33
C THR A 351 19.92 -2.51 9.08
N TYR A 352 20.08 -2.69 10.40
CA TYR A 352 20.88 -1.79 11.22
C TYR A 352 22.31 -1.66 10.71
N ARG A 353 22.83 -0.43 10.71
CA ARG A 353 24.26 -0.12 10.53
C ARG A 353 24.63 1.08 11.38
N ARG A 354 25.87 1.12 11.84
CA ARG A 354 26.43 2.26 12.59
C ARG A 354 26.40 3.51 11.71
N ARG A 355 25.94 4.63 12.28
CA ARG A 355 25.77 5.91 11.57
C ARG A 355 26.73 6.97 12.07
N THR A 356 27.08 7.90 11.18
CA THR A 356 27.88 9.07 11.56
C THR A 356 27.02 10.06 12.35
N ALA A 357 27.67 10.95 13.11
CA ALA A 357 26.97 12.00 13.85
C ALA A 357 26.10 12.87 12.94
N ALA A 358 26.58 13.22 11.74
CA ALA A 358 25.82 13.99 10.75
C ALA A 358 24.58 13.26 10.22
N GLN A 359 24.67 11.93 10.01
CA GLN A 359 23.52 11.12 9.60
C GLN A 359 22.45 11.06 10.70
N MET A 360 22.87 10.84 11.96
CA MET A 360 21.95 10.84 13.09
C MET A 360 21.32 12.20 13.33
N ALA A 361 22.08 13.29 13.16
CA ALA A 361 21.55 14.64 13.20
C ALA A 361 20.39 14.78 12.20
N ARG A 362 20.60 14.42 10.92
CA ARG A 362 19.53 14.45 9.90
C ARG A 362 18.30 13.62 10.29
N VAL A 363 18.48 12.46 10.90
CA VAL A 363 17.37 11.63 11.37
C VAL A 363 16.58 12.35 12.46
N TYR A 364 17.25 12.86 13.50
CA TYR A 364 16.59 13.61 14.57
C TYR A 364 15.88 14.86 14.06
N GLN A 365 16.41 15.52 13.03
CA GLN A 365 15.77 16.68 12.40
C GLN A 365 14.42 16.34 11.78
N LEU A 366 14.37 15.25 11.01
CA LEU A 366 13.14 14.78 10.40
C LEU A 366 12.15 14.30 11.48
N LEU A 367 12.62 13.53 12.46
CA LEU A 367 11.78 13.07 13.56
C LEU A 367 11.22 14.21 14.39
N GLY A 368 12.04 15.20 14.76
CA GLY A 368 11.61 16.36 15.52
C GLY A 368 10.50 17.15 14.83
N ARG A 369 10.51 17.20 13.49
CA ARG A 369 9.46 17.87 12.71
C ARG A 369 8.14 17.13 12.72
N PHE A 370 8.19 15.81 12.67
CA PHE A 370 7.00 14.96 12.64
C PHE A 370 6.64 14.40 14.01
N ALA A 371 7.35 14.76 15.08
CA ALA A 371 7.16 14.22 16.42
C ALA A 371 5.72 14.35 16.93
N SER A 372 5.05 15.48 16.66
CA SER A 372 3.64 15.68 17.00
C SER A 372 2.67 14.73 16.27
N GLU A 373 3.10 14.17 15.14
CA GLU A 373 2.30 13.27 14.30
C GLU A 373 2.64 11.80 14.50
N LEU A 374 3.67 11.48 15.29
CA LEU A 374 4.10 10.11 15.55
C LEU A 374 3.42 9.63 16.84
N VAL A 375 2.31 8.92 16.65
CA VAL A 375 1.43 8.43 17.71
C VAL A 375 1.77 6.99 18.08
N SER A 376 1.83 6.72 19.39
CA SER A 376 2.03 5.38 19.95
C SER A 376 0.71 4.62 20.08
N GLN A 377 0.74 3.30 19.97
CA GLN A 377 -0.42 2.43 20.22
C GLN A 377 -0.78 2.37 21.71
N THR A 378 0.19 2.55 22.60
CA THR A 378 -0.01 2.56 24.05
C THR A 378 -0.04 4.01 24.58
N PRO A 379 -1.03 4.38 25.42
CA PRO A 379 -1.17 5.74 25.96
C PRO A 379 -0.10 6.09 27.03
N SER A 380 0.80 5.17 27.36
CA SER A 380 1.86 5.40 28.35
C SER A 380 3.08 6.09 27.73
N SER A 381 3.21 7.39 28.05
CA SER A 381 4.27 8.34 27.69
C SER A 381 4.20 8.89 26.25
N SER A 382 3.67 10.10 26.11
CA SER A 382 4.12 11.03 25.07
C SER A 382 5.64 11.13 25.17
N ALA A 383 6.38 10.84 24.09
CA ALA A 383 7.82 11.02 24.09
C ALA A 383 8.11 12.48 24.43
N THR A 384 8.83 12.72 25.53
CA THR A 384 9.18 14.07 26.00
C THR A 384 10.33 14.67 25.19
N SER A 385 11.07 13.86 24.42
CA SER A 385 12.15 14.30 23.54
C SER A 385 12.21 13.50 22.23
N VAL A 386 12.94 14.04 21.25
CA VAL A 386 13.13 13.42 19.92
C VAL A 386 13.99 12.15 20.03
N GLU A 387 14.96 12.13 20.93
CA GLU A 387 15.82 10.98 21.21
C GLU A 387 14.99 9.81 21.77
N ALA A 388 14.11 10.09 22.73
CA ALA A 388 13.21 9.08 23.27
C ALA A 388 12.24 8.54 22.20
N LEU A 389 11.85 9.36 21.22
CA LEU A 389 11.05 8.91 20.08
C LEU A 389 11.87 8.06 19.10
N ALA A 390 13.11 8.45 18.86
CA ALA A 390 14.05 7.75 17.98
C ALA A 390 14.36 6.32 18.46
N ASP A 391 14.55 6.13 19.77
CA ASP A 391 14.90 4.84 20.36
C ASP A 391 13.71 3.88 20.51
N ARG A 392 12.47 4.35 20.24
CA ARG A 392 11.28 3.50 20.31
C ARG A 392 11.31 2.41 19.24
N PRO A 393 10.81 1.20 19.56
CA PRO A 393 10.49 0.20 18.55
C PRO A 393 9.52 0.76 17.51
N LEU A 394 9.78 0.52 16.22
CA LEU A 394 8.87 0.93 15.15
C LEU A 394 7.46 0.31 15.33
N THR A 395 7.40 -0.91 15.85
CA THR A 395 6.16 -1.67 16.08
C THR A 395 5.22 -1.03 17.09
N ASP A 396 5.74 -0.16 17.96
CA ASP A 396 4.95 0.50 19.01
C ASP A 396 4.14 1.68 18.46
N LEU A 397 4.50 2.17 17.27
CA LEU A 397 3.79 3.25 16.60
C LEU A 397 2.51 2.74 15.92
N THR A 398 1.51 3.62 15.76
CA THR A 398 0.32 3.34 14.95
C THR A 398 0.68 3.12 13.47
N HIS A 399 -0.19 2.46 12.70
CA HIS A 399 0.05 2.18 11.28
C HIS A 399 0.39 3.44 10.48
N GLY A 400 -0.40 4.51 10.61
CA GLY A 400 -0.13 5.80 9.96
C GLY A 400 1.21 6.41 10.36
N SER A 401 1.59 6.27 11.63
CA SER A 401 2.89 6.74 12.14
C SER A 401 4.05 5.90 11.59
N GLN A 402 3.90 4.59 11.44
CA GLN A 402 4.88 3.73 10.78
C GLN A 402 5.03 4.09 9.30
N ALA A 403 3.92 4.33 8.59
CA ALA A 403 3.94 4.76 7.20
C ALA A 403 4.67 6.10 7.04
N LEU A 404 4.44 7.03 7.98
CA LEU A 404 5.12 8.31 8.02
C LEU A 404 6.63 8.13 8.26
N VAL A 405 7.04 7.26 9.17
CA VAL A 405 8.46 6.91 9.38
C VAL A 405 9.10 6.35 8.10
N LEU A 406 8.40 5.50 7.35
CA LEU A 406 8.92 4.98 6.08
C LEU A 406 8.93 6.03 4.95
N LEU A 407 8.05 7.03 4.99
CA LEU A 407 8.17 8.22 4.14
C LEU A 407 9.43 9.02 4.49
N LEU A 408 9.69 9.25 5.78
CA LEU A 408 10.92 9.91 6.23
C LEU A 408 12.18 9.13 5.84
N ARG A 409 12.12 7.79 5.93
CA ARG A 409 13.19 6.90 5.42
C ARG A 409 13.47 7.15 3.94
N ALA A 410 12.45 7.30 3.10
CA ALA A 410 12.63 7.57 1.68
C ALA A 410 13.26 8.95 1.40
N LEU A 411 13.14 9.89 2.34
CA LEU A 411 13.59 11.29 2.21
C LEU A 411 14.94 11.57 2.89
N VAL A 412 15.37 10.73 3.83
CA VAL A 412 16.48 11.02 4.76
C VAL A 412 17.78 11.38 4.05
N HIS A 413 18.07 10.71 2.94
CA HIS A 413 19.32 10.81 2.18
C HIS A 413 19.29 11.83 1.05
N ARG A 414 18.24 12.67 0.99
CA ARG A 414 18.06 13.70 -0.04
C ARG A 414 18.12 13.12 -1.47
N PRO A 415 17.20 12.21 -1.83
CA PRO A 415 17.21 11.59 -3.16
C PRO A 415 17.00 12.61 -4.29
N ALA A 416 17.59 12.35 -5.45
CA ALA A 416 17.34 13.11 -6.67
C ALA A 416 16.01 12.75 -7.34
N LEU A 417 15.52 11.52 -7.12
CA LEU A 417 14.21 11.05 -7.57
C LEU A 417 13.48 10.37 -6.40
N LEU A 418 12.29 10.86 -6.07
CA LEU A 418 11.41 10.28 -5.07
C LEU A 418 10.20 9.64 -5.78
N VAL A 419 10.07 8.32 -5.62
CA VAL A 419 8.94 7.54 -6.14
C VAL A 419 8.07 7.12 -4.97
N LEU A 420 6.81 7.53 -4.98
CA LEU A 420 5.84 7.26 -3.93
C LEU A 420 4.65 6.52 -4.54
N ASP A 421 4.49 5.24 -4.23
CA ASP A 421 3.32 4.46 -4.59
C ASP A 421 2.38 4.38 -3.38
N GLU A 422 1.19 4.97 -3.49
CA GLU A 422 0.16 5.01 -2.43
C GLU A 422 0.75 5.37 -1.03
N PRO A 423 1.56 6.45 -0.91
CA PRO A 423 2.41 6.68 0.27
C PRO A 423 1.63 7.02 1.54
N PHE A 424 0.36 7.38 1.44
CA PHE A 424 -0.43 7.92 2.55
C PHE A 424 -1.45 6.93 3.12
N GLN A 425 -1.37 5.65 2.74
CA GLN A 425 -2.25 4.62 3.29
C GLN A 425 -2.11 4.52 4.83
N GLY A 426 -3.25 4.49 5.52
CA GLY A 426 -3.34 4.45 6.98
C GLY A 426 -2.94 5.75 7.71
N MET A 427 -2.60 6.84 7.01
CA MET A 427 -2.29 8.13 7.66
C MET A 427 -3.56 8.89 8.05
N SER A 428 -3.51 9.59 9.19
CA SER A 428 -4.55 10.55 9.57
C SER A 428 -4.53 11.79 8.67
N SER A 429 -5.61 12.56 8.67
CA SER A 429 -5.68 13.82 7.90
C SER A 429 -4.62 14.83 8.31
N ARG A 430 -4.23 14.85 9.59
CA ARG A 430 -3.15 15.71 10.10
C ARG A 430 -1.78 15.24 9.58
N GLN A 431 -1.51 13.94 9.65
CA GLN A 431 -0.30 13.32 9.10
C GLN A 431 -0.18 13.58 7.59
N LEU A 432 -1.27 13.34 6.83
CA LEU A 432 -1.35 13.58 5.39
C LEU A 432 -1.10 15.05 5.04
N ALA A 433 -1.76 15.99 5.73
CA ALA A 433 -1.61 17.42 5.50
C ALA A 433 -0.14 17.86 5.68
N LYS A 434 0.51 17.40 6.76
CA LYS A 434 1.91 17.73 7.06
C LYS A 434 2.89 17.08 6.09
N ALA A 435 2.66 15.84 5.70
CA ALA A 435 3.46 15.14 4.71
C ALA A 435 3.36 15.82 3.33
N ARG A 436 2.15 16.23 2.90
CA ARG A 436 1.96 16.99 1.65
C ARG A 436 2.61 18.36 1.69
N ALA A 437 2.44 19.10 2.78
CA ALA A 437 3.12 20.39 2.99
C ALA A 437 4.66 20.27 2.93
N PHE A 438 5.22 19.15 3.40
CA PHE A 438 6.66 18.84 3.22
C PHE A 438 7.00 18.68 1.74
N LEU A 439 6.27 17.82 1.03
CA LEU A 439 6.53 17.53 -0.38
C LEU A 439 6.40 18.76 -1.26
N ASP A 440 5.42 19.63 -0.99
CA ASP A 440 5.15 20.85 -1.74
C ASP A 440 6.13 21.99 -1.47
N ALA A 441 7.01 21.83 -0.47
CA ALA A 441 7.99 22.83 -0.05
C ALA A 441 7.36 24.21 0.29
N THR A 442 6.06 24.26 0.59
CA THR A 442 5.30 25.50 0.81
C THR A 442 5.55 26.18 2.15
N GLU A 443 6.18 25.50 3.10
CA GLU A 443 6.57 26.11 4.37
C GLU A 443 7.98 26.69 4.28
N ASP A 444 8.14 28.01 4.40
CA ASP A 444 9.46 28.67 4.53
C ASP A 444 10.22 28.25 5.80
N ARG A 445 9.57 27.50 6.71
CA ARG A 445 10.05 27.16 8.06
C ARG A 445 10.49 25.71 8.23
N TRP A 446 11.13 25.11 7.23
CA TRP A 446 11.91 23.86 7.42
C TRP A 446 13.28 24.11 8.08
N VAL A 447 13.32 25.02 9.06
CA VAL A 447 14.51 25.50 9.79
C VAL A 447 14.35 25.15 11.26
N TYR A 448 15.03 24.10 11.75
CA TYR A 448 14.96 23.68 13.15
C TYR A 448 16.13 24.25 13.97
N GLU A 449 15.99 24.26 15.29
CA GLU A 449 17.02 24.79 16.20
C GLU A 449 18.36 24.06 16.01
N GLY A 450 19.41 24.82 15.67
CA GLY A 450 20.76 24.31 15.46
C GLY A 450 21.17 24.04 14.01
N MET A 451 20.29 24.22 13.01
CA MET A 451 20.65 24.10 11.59
C MET A 451 21.45 25.32 11.13
N SER A 452 22.61 25.12 10.51
CA SER A 452 23.36 26.24 9.90
C SER A 452 22.60 26.82 8.71
N GLU A 453 22.83 28.10 8.39
CA GLU A 453 22.22 28.72 7.20
C GLU A 453 22.59 27.98 5.90
N GLU A 454 23.81 27.45 5.82
CA GLU A 454 24.28 26.64 4.68
C GLU A 454 23.49 25.34 4.53
N GLU A 455 23.21 24.65 5.64
CA GLU A 455 22.41 23.44 5.62
C GLU A 455 20.97 23.72 5.21
N GLN A 456 20.39 24.83 5.69
CA GLN A 456 19.04 25.27 5.32
C GLN A 456 18.95 25.56 3.82
N ALA A 457 19.94 26.26 3.27
CA ALA A 457 20.03 26.54 1.84
C ALA A 457 20.18 25.24 1.04
N THR A 458 21.01 24.30 1.50
CA THR A 458 21.20 22.99 0.87
C THR A 458 19.90 22.19 0.84
N ASP A 459 19.15 22.14 1.94
CA ASP A 459 17.89 21.40 2.01
C ASP A 459 16.79 22.05 1.16
N ARG A 460 16.72 23.39 1.15
CA ARG A 460 15.81 24.15 0.28
C ARG A 460 16.10 23.89 -1.20
N ALA A 461 17.35 24.03 -1.61
CA ALA A 461 17.78 23.77 -2.99
C ALA A 461 17.50 22.32 -3.41
N TRP A 462 17.78 21.35 -2.54
CA TRP A 462 17.42 19.95 -2.78
C TRP A 462 15.91 19.79 -2.98
N ARG A 463 15.08 20.37 -2.10
CA ARG A 463 13.62 20.28 -2.19
C ARG A 463 13.06 20.88 -3.48
N GLU A 464 13.69 21.92 -4.01
CA GLU A 464 13.32 22.50 -5.31
C GLU A 464 13.74 21.63 -6.50
N GLN A 465 14.85 20.89 -6.37
CA GLN A 465 15.46 20.14 -7.48
C GLN A 465 15.12 18.65 -7.56
N PHE A 466 14.66 17.99 -6.50
CA PHE A 466 14.34 16.57 -6.62
C PHE A 466 13.10 16.35 -7.51
N ALA A 467 13.15 15.31 -8.32
CA ALA A 467 12.00 14.86 -9.09
C ALA A 467 11.08 14.01 -8.21
N LEU A 468 9.78 14.24 -8.28
CA LEU A 468 8.73 13.50 -7.59
C LEU A 468 7.87 12.76 -8.60
N VAL A 469 7.67 11.47 -8.37
CA VAL A 469 6.63 10.66 -9.00
C VAL A 469 5.74 10.12 -7.90
N ILE A 470 4.45 10.47 -7.93
CA ILE A 470 3.48 9.97 -6.94
C ILE A 470 2.33 9.23 -7.62
N VAL A 471 1.96 8.08 -7.07
CA VAL A 471 0.74 7.34 -7.42
C VAL A 471 -0.19 7.40 -6.22
N SER A 472 -1.42 7.85 -6.45
CA SER A 472 -2.50 7.74 -5.48
C SER A 472 -3.84 7.70 -6.20
N HIS A 473 -4.71 6.79 -5.75
CA HIS A 473 -6.12 6.71 -6.19
C HIS A 473 -7.03 7.82 -5.64
N TYR A 474 -6.51 8.74 -4.81
CA TYR A 474 -7.24 9.87 -4.24
C TYR A 474 -6.65 11.19 -4.74
N GLU A 475 -7.41 11.94 -5.54
CA GLU A 475 -6.91 13.20 -6.10
C GLU A 475 -6.60 14.25 -5.01
N SER A 476 -7.31 14.20 -3.89
CA SER A 476 -7.09 15.08 -2.73
C SER A 476 -5.72 14.88 -2.08
N GLU A 477 -5.10 13.72 -2.27
CA GLU A 477 -3.77 13.40 -1.75
C GLU A 477 -2.64 13.95 -2.63
N TRP A 478 -2.94 14.42 -3.85
CA TRP A 478 -1.92 14.90 -4.77
C TRP A 478 -1.26 16.17 -4.22
N PRO A 479 0.08 16.25 -4.19
CA PRO A 479 0.79 17.46 -3.78
C PRO A 479 0.43 18.63 -4.70
N LEU A 480 0.25 19.81 -4.12
CA LEU A 480 -0.11 21.06 -4.82
C LEU A 480 0.98 21.55 -5.79
N SER A 481 2.21 21.07 -5.64
CA SER A 481 3.35 21.35 -6.51
C SER A 481 3.38 20.52 -7.79
N CYS A 482 2.53 19.47 -7.89
CA CYS A 482 2.48 18.63 -9.08
C CYS A 482 1.94 19.41 -10.27
N GLY A 483 2.62 19.30 -11.41
CA GLY A 483 2.22 19.95 -12.65
C GLY A 483 2.50 19.10 -13.89
N ARG A 484 2.73 17.81 -13.69
CA ARG A 484 2.77 16.78 -14.73
C ARG A 484 1.82 15.65 -14.37
N LEU A 485 1.22 15.05 -15.37
CA LEU A 485 0.35 13.89 -15.20
C LEU A 485 0.66 12.86 -16.26
N LEU A 486 0.75 11.59 -15.87
CA LEU A 486 0.77 10.45 -16.77
C LEU A 486 -0.41 9.54 -16.41
N ARG A 487 -1.33 9.31 -17.35
CA ARG A 487 -2.43 8.35 -17.19
C ARG A 487 -2.16 7.10 -17.99
N LEU A 488 -2.15 5.96 -17.31
CA LEU A 488 -2.06 4.63 -17.91
C LEU A 488 -3.41 3.93 -17.93
N SER A 489 -3.76 3.34 -19.07
CA SER A 489 -4.89 2.43 -19.22
C SER A 489 -4.47 1.26 -20.11
N ALA A 490 -4.67 0.03 -19.62
CA ALA A 490 -4.31 -1.20 -20.33
C ALA A 490 -2.86 -1.20 -20.91
N GLY A 491 -1.90 -0.66 -20.16
CA GLY A 491 -0.49 -0.59 -20.57
C GLY A 491 -0.13 0.55 -21.53
N CYS A 492 -1.11 1.33 -22.00
CA CYS A 492 -0.90 2.48 -22.88
C CYS A 492 -0.99 3.80 -22.12
N VAL A 493 -0.21 4.80 -22.57
CA VAL A 493 -0.37 6.19 -22.11
C VAL A 493 -1.58 6.80 -22.82
N VAL A 494 -2.62 7.14 -22.07
CA VAL A 494 -3.86 7.75 -22.60
C VAL A 494 -3.92 9.26 -22.38
N GLU A 495 -3.11 9.78 -21.45
CA GLU A 495 -3.03 11.21 -21.14
C GLU A 495 -1.62 11.53 -20.61
N GLN A 496 -0.94 12.54 -21.18
CA GLN A 496 0.39 12.96 -20.75
C GLN A 496 0.66 14.44 -21.07
N TRP A 497 1.23 15.16 -20.10
CA TRP A 497 1.51 16.59 -20.18
C TRP A 497 2.50 17.04 -19.09
#